data_AF-A0A5Y4VNG5-F1
#
_entry.id   AF-A0A5Y4VNG5-F1
#
_cell.length_a   1.000
_cell.length_b   1.000
_cell.length_c   1.000
_cell.angle_alpha   90.00
_cell.angle_beta   90.00
_cell.angle_gamma   90.00
#
_symmetry.space_group_name_H-M   'P 1'
#
loop_
_entity.id
_entity.type
_entity.pdbx_description
1 polymer ?
#
loop_
_entity_poly.entity_id
_entity_poly.type
_entity_poly.pdbx_seq_one_letter_code
_entity_poly.pdbx_strand_id
1 'polypeptide(L)'
;MYSSALNYYRAFLIDYYEQDIFITERVQSEESNMKIIPLNQILYGPPGTGKTYHTIDKALEILGENLESRDEKKAKFDEYVRKGQIVFTTFHQSYGYEEFVEGIKPIIDNDENSQEVKYDVKDGIFKELCDKSLKNYILSMQNENEIDLDKLIFEFANYINQDFLNKGNEFPLENKVSIKKILLNFKDEYRSFSLGGSIKSPQSLTIDIIKRDYLNFKNKKILSFKDIKPKYDSQSDYHGNAIYYFMFYNKLKEFENIQNEKFKIKKEILKSYIIIIDEINRGNVSKIFGELITLIEPSKRIGEKEELKVTLPYSGEKFGVPKNVYIIGTMNTADRSITSLDTALRRRFEFVEMMPDVSKLSMDCEGINLQELLKAINTRIEYLLDREKTIGHAFFVSVENLEDLKKVFQNKIIPLLQEYFYNDYALINAVLNDNDMIFEDKKDDKYLQKIKNLDSVNSERSIYNIASFDDKIWDKIEIYQAIYNDEIANKLKNENE
;
A
#
# COMPACT_ATOMS: atom_id res chain seq x y z
N MET A 1 -62.18 8.14 22.92
CA MET A 1 -61.41 7.01 22.35
C MET A 1 -60.12 7.42 21.62
N TYR A 2 -59.95 8.67 21.13
CA TYR A 2 -58.73 9.10 20.42
C TYR A 2 -57.54 9.57 21.31
N SER A 3 -57.72 9.67 22.63
CA SER A 3 -56.70 10.24 23.54
C SER A 3 -55.66 9.21 24.03
N SER A 4 -56.06 7.95 24.28
CA SER A 4 -55.12 6.92 24.77
C SER A 4 -54.14 6.46 23.68
N ALA A 5 -54.61 6.25 22.45
CA ALA A 5 -53.77 5.83 21.34
C ALA A 5 -52.71 6.88 20.97
N LEU A 6 -53.06 8.18 21.05
CA LEU A 6 -52.12 9.27 20.81
C LEU A 6 -51.04 9.36 21.90
N ASN A 7 -51.39 9.07 23.15
CA ASN A 7 -50.43 9.03 24.25
C ASN A 7 -49.49 7.81 24.16
N TYR A 8 -49.98 6.64 23.76
CA TYR A 8 -49.12 5.48 23.49
C TYR A 8 -48.17 5.72 22.32
N TYR A 9 -48.64 6.37 21.25
CA TYR A 9 -47.78 6.70 20.11
C TYR A 9 -46.71 7.75 20.47
N ARG A 10 -47.07 8.75 21.30
CA ARG A 10 -46.08 9.73 21.80
C ARG A 10 -45.08 9.11 22.75
N ALA A 11 -45.50 8.21 23.65
CA ALA A 11 -44.59 7.48 24.53
C ALA A 11 -43.65 6.57 23.73
N PHE A 12 -44.16 5.87 22.71
CA PHE A 12 -43.35 5.06 21.79
C PHE A 12 -42.32 5.90 21.02
N LEU A 13 -42.70 7.09 20.53
CA LEU A 13 -41.78 7.99 19.85
C LEU A 13 -40.71 8.54 20.81
N ILE A 14 -41.07 8.87 22.05
CA ILE A 14 -40.11 9.34 23.07
C ILE A 14 -39.12 8.22 23.42
N ASP A 15 -39.57 6.98 23.66
CA ASP A 15 -38.69 5.83 23.89
C ASP A 15 -37.80 5.54 22.67
N TYR A 16 -38.32 5.68 21.44
CA TYR A 16 -37.55 5.50 20.21
C TYR A 16 -36.46 6.56 20.05
N TYR A 17 -36.78 7.83 20.28
CA TYR A 17 -35.80 8.92 20.23
C TYR A 17 -34.82 8.89 21.41
N GLU A 18 -35.24 8.50 22.62
CA GLU A 18 -34.33 8.33 23.76
C GLU A 18 -33.40 7.13 23.57
N GLN A 19 -33.87 6.02 22.98
CA GLN A 19 -32.99 4.89 22.62
C GLN A 19 -32.05 5.23 21.47
N ASP A 20 -32.49 5.95 20.44
CA ASP A 20 -31.62 6.43 19.37
C ASP A 20 -30.58 7.43 19.91
N ILE A 21 -30.96 8.33 20.83
CA ILE A 21 -30.02 9.26 21.50
C ILE A 21 -29.06 8.49 22.42
N PHE A 22 -29.51 7.50 23.19
CA PHE A 22 -28.63 6.69 24.05
C PHE A 22 -27.69 5.79 23.26
N ILE A 23 -28.12 5.28 22.10
CA ILE A 23 -27.26 4.53 21.16
C ILE A 23 -26.28 5.50 20.50
N THR A 24 -26.71 6.70 20.11
CA THR A 24 -25.84 7.72 19.52
C THR A 24 -24.81 8.24 20.53
N GLU A 25 -25.18 8.43 21.80
CA GLU A 25 -24.27 8.85 22.86
C GLU A 25 -23.33 7.73 23.33
N ARG A 26 -23.78 6.46 23.37
CA ARG A 26 -22.89 5.31 23.65
C ARG A 26 -21.91 5.03 22.51
N VAL A 27 -22.34 5.18 21.26
CA VAL A 27 -21.46 5.06 20.09
C VAL A 27 -20.48 6.24 20.03
N GLN A 28 -20.92 7.47 20.33
CA GLN A 28 -20.04 8.65 20.38
C GLN A 28 -19.04 8.64 21.56
N SER A 29 -19.38 8.04 22.70
CA SER A 29 -18.49 8.00 23.88
C SER A 29 -17.41 6.91 23.82
N GLU A 30 -17.58 5.88 22.99
CA GLU A 30 -16.52 4.89 22.72
C GLU A 30 -15.70 5.22 21.44
N GLU A 31 -16.25 5.93 20.45
CA GLU A 31 -15.52 6.33 19.23
C GLU A 31 -14.70 7.64 19.38
N SER A 32 -14.93 8.44 20.41
CA SER A 32 -14.37 9.81 20.55
C SER A 32 -12.88 9.90 20.93
N ASN A 33 -12.09 8.84 20.77
CA ASN A 33 -10.63 8.92 20.86
C ASN A 33 -9.84 8.04 19.85
N MET A 34 -10.50 7.36 18.91
CA MET A 34 -9.80 6.79 17.75
C MET A 34 -9.90 7.77 16.60
N LYS A 35 -8.81 8.53 16.39
CA LYS A 35 -8.61 9.31 15.17
C LYS A 35 -8.81 8.38 13.98
N ILE A 36 -9.90 8.55 13.22
CA ILE A 36 -10.18 7.69 12.06
C ILE A 36 -9.09 7.98 11.02
N ILE A 37 -8.15 7.05 10.88
CA ILE A 37 -7.06 7.21 9.90
C ILE A 37 -7.58 6.78 8.53
N PRO A 38 -7.50 7.64 7.50
CA PRO A 38 -7.99 7.30 6.17
C PRO A 38 -7.25 6.10 5.57
N LEU A 39 -7.99 5.19 4.94
CA LEU A 39 -7.43 3.97 4.35
C LEU A 39 -6.52 4.25 3.15
N ASN A 40 -6.79 5.32 2.41
CA ASN A 40 -6.03 5.72 1.22
C ASN A 40 -5.62 7.17 1.35
N GLN A 41 -4.33 7.44 1.36
CA GLN A 41 -3.77 8.78 1.55
C GLN A 41 -2.71 9.05 0.48
N ILE A 42 -2.62 10.30 0.00
CA ILE A 42 -1.52 10.78 -0.84
C ILE A 42 -0.91 12.01 -0.17
N LEU A 43 0.36 11.90 0.21
CA LEU A 43 1.18 13.03 0.64
C LEU A 43 1.66 13.75 -0.61
N TYR A 44 1.28 15.01 -0.82
CA TYR A 44 1.64 15.75 -2.03
C TYR A 44 2.23 17.12 -1.75
N GLY A 45 3.03 17.62 -2.68
CA GLY A 45 3.59 18.97 -2.63
C GLY A 45 4.95 19.08 -3.30
N PRO A 46 5.59 20.25 -3.16
CA PRO A 46 6.87 20.55 -3.80
C PRO A 46 8.02 19.61 -3.38
N PRO A 47 9.11 19.51 -4.16
CA PRO A 47 10.23 18.65 -3.83
C PRO A 47 10.93 19.10 -2.54
N GLY A 48 11.44 18.15 -1.77
CA GLY A 48 12.17 18.42 -0.52
C GLY A 48 11.30 18.79 0.68
N THR A 49 9.99 18.58 0.65
CA THR A 49 9.09 18.85 1.79
C THR A 49 8.95 17.67 2.77
N GLY A 50 9.75 16.60 2.59
CA GLY A 50 9.78 15.47 3.51
C GLY A 50 8.68 14.42 3.32
N LYS A 51 7.95 14.43 2.19
CA LYS A 51 6.85 13.47 1.92
C LYS A 51 7.24 12.01 2.17
N THR A 52 8.28 11.51 1.50
CA THR A 52 8.78 10.14 1.67
C THR A 52 9.26 9.89 3.09
N TYR A 53 9.86 10.90 3.75
CA TYR A 53 10.29 10.81 5.14
C TYR A 53 9.12 10.58 6.11
N HIS A 54 8.00 11.26 5.88
CA HIS A 54 6.78 11.19 6.70
C HIS A 54 5.91 9.96 6.43
N THR A 55 6.13 9.21 5.34
CA THR A 55 5.42 7.93 5.12
C THR A 55 5.67 6.93 6.25
N ILE A 56 6.88 6.94 6.83
CA ILE A 56 7.23 6.12 8.00
C ILE A 56 6.37 6.52 9.21
N ASP A 57 6.27 7.81 9.52
CA ASP A 57 5.46 8.29 10.64
C ASP A 57 4.00 7.90 10.45
N LYS A 58 3.47 8.04 9.23
CA LYS A 58 2.10 7.65 8.89
C LYS A 58 1.85 6.16 9.00
N ALA A 59 2.79 5.34 8.53
CA ALA A 59 2.66 3.89 8.64
C ALA A 59 2.64 3.43 10.11
N LEU A 60 3.49 4.02 10.95
CA LEU A 60 3.53 3.73 12.38
C LEU A 60 2.30 4.25 13.12
N GLU A 61 1.78 5.44 12.75
CA GLU A 61 0.49 5.97 13.25
C GLU A 61 -0.65 4.97 12.99
N ILE A 62 -0.73 4.40 11.77
CA ILE A 62 -1.72 3.37 11.40
C ILE A 62 -1.56 2.08 12.21
N LEU A 63 -0.32 1.71 12.52
CA LEU A 63 -0.01 0.50 13.30
C LEU A 63 -0.19 0.72 14.81
N GLY A 64 -0.54 1.94 15.25
CA GLY A 64 -0.71 2.28 16.66
C GLY A 64 0.60 2.40 17.43
N GLU A 65 1.73 2.55 16.73
CA GLU A 65 3.05 2.67 17.32
C GLU A 65 3.34 4.13 17.67
N ASN A 66 3.57 4.41 18.95
CA ASN A 66 3.92 5.74 19.44
C ASN A 66 5.37 5.76 19.90
N LEU A 67 6.27 6.20 19.02
CA LEU A 67 7.71 6.28 19.24
C LEU A 67 8.16 7.73 19.07
N GLU A 68 9.08 8.19 19.92
CA GLU A 68 9.60 9.56 19.87
C GLU A 68 10.84 9.65 18.97
N SER A 69 11.78 8.71 19.11
CA SER A 69 13.05 8.72 18.39
C SER A 69 12.90 8.29 16.93
N ARG A 70 13.62 8.97 16.03
CA ARG A 70 13.61 8.63 14.60
C ARG A 70 14.26 7.28 14.32
N ASP A 71 15.34 6.94 15.02
CA ASP A 71 16.04 5.67 14.82
C ASP A 71 15.16 4.49 15.26
N GLU A 72 14.42 4.66 16.36
CA GLU A 72 13.44 3.67 16.83
C GLU A 72 12.30 3.50 15.82
N LYS A 73 11.75 4.60 15.31
CA LYS A 73 10.72 4.58 14.26
C LYS A 73 11.22 3.83 13.02
N LYS A 74 12.44 4.13 12.56
CA LYS A 74 13.01 3.48 11.37
C LYS A 74 13.24 1.99 11.60
N ALA A 75 13.81 1.61 12.74
CA ALA A 75 14.00 0.20 13.10
C ALA A 75 12.67 -0.56 13.19
N LYS A 76 11.65 0.06 13.78
CA LYS A 76 10.31 -0.52 13.90
C LYS A 76 9.64 -0.68 12.55
N PHE A 77 9.73 0.33 11.69
CA PHE A 77 9.27 0.27 10.31
C PHE A 77 9.93 -0.88 9.53
N ASP A 78 11.26 -1.03 9.63
CA ASP A 78 12.00 -2.09 8.94
C ASP A 78 11.65 -3.50 9.49
N GLU A 79 11.26 -3.60 10.77
CA GLU A 79 10.67 -4.82 11.34
C GLU A 79 9.36 -5.20 10.62
N TYR A 80 8.45 -4.25 10.42
CA TYR A 80 7.19 -4.47 9.72
C TYR A 80 7.35 -4.78 8.24
N VAL A 81 8.35 -4.18 7.58
CA VAL A 81 8.72 -4.50 6.20
C VAL A 81 9.20 -5.96 6.11
N ARG A 82 10.11 -6.39 7.00
CA ARG A 82 10.58 -7.79 7.03
C ARG A 82 9.46 -8.79 7.34
N LYS A 83 8.48 -8.41 8.14
CA LYS A 83 7.27 -9.20 8.41
C LYS A 83 6.28 -9.21 7.24
N GLY A 84 6.50 -8.40 6.20
CA GLY A 84 5.60 -8.25 5.06
C GLY A 84 4.27 -7.58 5.41
N GLN A 85 4.20 -6.83 6.52
CA GLN A 85 3.05 -6.00 6.87
C GLN A 85 3.10 -4.64 6.18
N ILE A 86 4.31 -4.12 5.96
CA ILE A 86 4.54 -2.94 5.12
C ILE A 86 5.24 -3.39 3.84
N VAL A 87 4.72 -2.95 2.69
CA VAL A 87 5.38 -3.09 1.39
C VAL A 87 5.67 -1.70 0.85
N PHE A 88 6.90 -1.44 0.44
CA PHE A 88 7.30 -0.18 -0.17
C PHE A 88 7.64 -0.41 -1.64
N THR A 89 7.10 0.42 -2.51
CA THR A 89 7.38 0.42 -3.95
C THR A 89 7.47 1.85 -4.48
N THR A 90 8.06 2.02 -5.65
CA THR A 90 8.15 3.30 -6.35
C THR A 90 7.62 3.13 -7.76
N PHE A 91 6.70 4.00 -8.18
CA PHE A 91 6.19 3.97 -9.55
C PHE A 91 7.13 4.68 -10.51
N HIS A 92 7.25 4.11 -11.71
CA HIS A 92 7.98 4.68 -12.83
C HIS A 92 7.18 4.46 -14.12
N GLN A 93 7.57 5.13 -15.21
CA GLN A 93 6.79 5.12 -16.46
C GLN A 93 6.54 3.72 -17.04
N SER A 94 7.48 2.79 -16.83
CA SER A 94 7.35 1.39 -17.26
C SER A 94 6.64 0.47 -16.27
N TYR A 95 6.23 0.96 -15.09
CA TYR A 95 5.62 0.13 -14.05
C TYR A 95 4.18 -0.15 -14.44
N GLY A 96 3.76 -1.42 -14.38
CA GLY A 96 2.49 -1.86 -14.94
C GLY A 96 1.62 -2.64 -13.96
N TYR A 97 0.51 -3.13 -14.51
CA TYR A 97 -0.40 -4.04 -13.82
C TYR A 97 0.28 -5.36 -13.45
N GLU A 98 1.17 -5.85 -14.31
CA GLU A 98 1.81 -7.17 -14.16
C GLU A 98 2.76 -7.26 -12.96
N GLU A 99 3.39 -6.16 -12.57
CA GLU A 99 4.22 -6.08 -11.36
C GLU A 99 3.39 -5.79 -10.09
N PHE A 100 2.23 -5.16 -10.25
CA PHE A 100 1.43 -4.67 -9.12
C PHE A 100 0.36 -5.69 -8.68
N VAL A 101 -0.36 -6.28 -9.62
CA VAL A 101 -1.53 -7.13 -9.38
C VAL A 101 -1.24 -8.59 -9.72
N GLU A 102 -1.05 -8.92 -10.99
CA GLU A 102 -0.60 -10.24 -11.44
C GLU A 102 -0.16 -10.17 -12.91
N GLY A 103 0.82 -11.00 -13.28
CA GLY A 103 1.38 -11.03 -14.62
C GLY A 103 1.94 -12.39 -15.01
N ILE A 104 2.03 -12.64 -16.31
CA ILE A 104 2.54 -13.90 -16.85
C ILE A 104 4.07 -13.84 -16.88
N LYS A 105 4.75 -14.78 -16.20
CA LYS A 105 6.22 -14.88 -16.20
C LYS A 105 6.68 -16.25 -16.72
N PRO A 106 7.79 -16.31 -17.48
CA PRO A 106 8.35 -17.57 -17.93
C PRO A 106 8.96 -18.35 -16.75
N ILE A 107 8.79 -19.67 -16.75
CA ILE A 107 9.44 -20.61 -15.84
C ILE A 107 10.76 -21.04 -16.49
N ILE A 108 11.88 -20.88 -15.78
CA ILE A 108 13.17 -21.42 -16.20
C ILE A 108 13.28 -22.82 -15.58
N ASP A 109 13.02 -23.87 -16.37
CA ASP A 109 13.34 -25.25 -15.98
C ASP A 109 14.86 -25.44 -16.11
N ASN A 110 15.53 -25.94 -15.06
CA ASN A 110 16.96 -26.23 -15.03
C ASN A 110 17.34 -27.56 -15.75
N ASP A 111 16.39 -28.22 -16.39
CA ASP A 111 16.65 -29.44 -17.17
C ASP A 111 17.12 -29.05 -18.57
N GLU A 112 18.37 -29.39 -18.89
CA GLU A 112 19.06 -29.04 -20.15
C GLU A 112 18.38 -29.57 -21.45
N ASN A 113 17.23 -30.23 -21.36
CA ASN A 113 16.54 -30.89 -22.49
C ASN A 113 15.08 -30.45 -22.74
N SER A 114 14.53 -29.46 -22.05
CA SER A 114 13.19 -28.92 -22.37
C SER A 114 13.30 -27.65 -23.26
N GLN A 115 12.96 -27.79 -24.54
CA GLN A 115 12.87 -26.66 -25.49
C GLN A 115 11.58 -25.81 -25.34
N GLU A 116 10.69 -26.15 -24.41
CA GLU A 116 9.43 -25.45 -24.22
C GLU A 116 9.47 -24.48 -23.03
N VAL A 117 9.35 -23.19 -23.31
CA VAL A 117 9.17 -22.15 -22.29
C VAL A 117 7.75 -22.28 -21.74
N LYS A 118 7.64 -22.67 -20.47
CA LYS A 118 6.36 -22.66 -19.73
C LYS A 118 6.11 -21.26 -19.17
N TYR A 119 4.85 -20.87 -19.10
CA TYR A 119 4.44 -19.60 -18.53
C TYR A 119 3.55 -19.83 -17.31
N ASP A 120 3.78 -19.07 -16.25
CA ASP A 120 2.99 -19.11 -15.01
C ASP A 120 2.48 -17.72 -14.67
N VAL A 121 1.29 -17.65 -14.07
CA VAL A 121 0.77 -16.39 -13.54
C VAL A 121 1.40 -16.16 -12.19
N LYS A 122 2.08 -15.02 -12.02
CA LYS A 122 2.70 -14.62 -10.76
C LYS A 122 1.97 -13.42 -10.19
N ASP A 123 1.73 -13.49 -8.88
CA ASP A 123 1.12 -12.41 -8.13
C ASP A 123 2.07 -11.21 -8.08
N GLY A 124 1.48 -10.02 -8.18
CA GLY A 124 2.15 -8.75 -8.00
C GLY A 124 2.14 -8.32 -6.52
N ILE A 125 2.93 -7.30 -6.21
CA ILE A 125 3.20 -6.88 -4.83
C ILE A 125 1.93 -6.49 -4.04
N PHE A 126 0.91 -5.93 -4.71
CA PHE A 126 -0.32 -5.50 -4.06
C PHE A 126 -1.27 -6.68 -3.82
N LYS A 127 -1.35 -7.63 -4.77
CA LYS A 127 -2.11 -8.86 -4.61
C LYS A 127 -1.54 -9.69 -3.46
N GLU A 128 -0.22 -9.90 -3.41
CA GLU A 128 0.44 -10.61 -2.31
C GLU A 128 0.17 -9.99 -0.93
N LEU A 129 0.20 -8.65 -0.84
CA LEU A 129 -0.13 -7.95 0.40
C LEU A 129 -1.59 -8.15 0.80
N CYS A 130 -2.51 -8.03 -0.17
CA CYS A 130 -3.94 -8.23 0.05
C CYS A 130 -4.25 -9.67 0.49
N ASP A 131 -3.61 -10.68 -0.09
CA ASP A 131 -3.83 -12.08 0.29
C ASP A 131 -3.32 -12.38 1.71
N LYS A 132 -2.15 -11.82 2.09
CA LYS A 132 -1.65 -11.87 3.47
C LYS A 132 -2.62 -11.19 4.44
N SER A 133 -3.10 -10.00 4.07
CA SER A 133 -4.06 -9.22 4.85
C SER A 133 -5.39 -9.94 5.01
N LEU A 134 -5.92 -10.53 3.95
CA LEU A 134 -7.16 -11.30 3.93
C LEU A 134 -7.06 -12.54 4.81
N LYS A 135 -5.93 -13.26 4.74
CA LYS A 135 -5.67 -14.40 5.61
C LYS A 135 -5.71 -14.00 7.08
N ASN A 136 -5.02 -12.92 7.47
CA ASN A 136 -5.07 -12.43 8.85
C ASN A 136 -6.48 -11.94 9.24
N TYR A 137 -7.20 -11.26 8.33
CA TYR A 137 -8.58 -10.83 8.56
C TYR A 137 -9.50 -12.01 8.88
N ILE A 138 -9.48 -13.06 8.06
CA ILE A 138 -10.27 -14.27 8.28
C ILE A 138 -9.90 -14.94 9.62
N LEU A 139 -8.60 -15.10 9.90
CA LEU A 139 -8.13 -15.69 11.17
C LEU A 139 -8.51 -14.85 12.40
N SER A 140 -8.70 -13.53 12.23
CA SER A 140 -9.14 -12.64 13.32
C SER A 140 -10.63 -12.71 13.62
N MET A 141 -11.44 -13.10 12.62
CA MET A 141 -12.88 -13.28 12.76
C MET A 141 -13.26 -14.65 13.31
N GLN A 142 -12.38 -15.64 13.18
CA GLN A 142 -12.65 -17.01 13.63
C GLN A 142 -12.70 -17.10 15.16
N ASN A 143 -13.59 -17.95 15.65
CA ASN A 143 -13.70 -18.22 17.07
C ASN A 143 -12.49 -19.04 17.53
N GLU A 144 -11.94 -18.69 18.70
CA GLU A 144 -10.98 -19.56 19.37
C GLU A 144 -11.61 -20.95 19.55
N ASN A 145 -10.90 -22.00 19.11
CA ASN A 145 -11.31 -23.43 19.13
C ASN A 145 -12.09 -23.97 17.93
N GLU A 146 -12.28 -23.23 16.83
CA GLU A 146 -12.69 -23.84 15.56
C GLU A 146 -11.56 -24.72 14.97
N ILE A 147 -11.90 -25.76 14.21
CA ILE A 147 -10.90 -26.62 13.56
C ILE A 147 -10.56 -26.04 12.19
N ASP A 148 -9.27 -25.98 11.88
CA ASP A 148 -8.77 -25.91 10.50
C ASP A 148 -9.03 -27.25 9.80
N LEU A 149 -10.22 -27.36 9.21
CA LEU A 149 -10.68 -28.60 8.57
C LEU A 149 -9.82 -28.97 7.36
N ASP A 150 -9.29 -27.98 6.64
CA ASP A 150 -8.39 -28.20 5.52
C ASP A 150 -7.09 -28.86 5.97
N LYS A 151 -6.47 -28.31 7.01
CA LYS A 151 -5.29 -28.90 7.62
C LYS A 151 -5.56 -30.28 8.20
N LEU A 152 -6.71 -30.49 8.85
CA LEU A 152 -7.11 -31.80 9.39
C LEU A 152 -7.21 -32.85 8.28
N ILE A 153 -7.91 -32.54 7.18
CA ILE A 153 -8.08 -33.47 6.05
C ILE A 153 -6.73 -33.77 5.39
N PHE A 154 -5.90 -32.75 5.17
CA PHE A 154 -4.57 -32.90 4.58
C PHE A 154 -3.65 -33.79 5.42
N GLU A 155 -3.58 -33.54 6.72
CA GLU A 155 -2.75 -34.32 7.65
C GLU A 155 -3.26 -35.76 7.80
N PHE A 156 -4.59 -35.95 7.80
CA PHE A 156 -5.18 -37.29 7.79
C PHE A 156 -4.86 -38.06 6.51
N ALA A 157 -4.94 -37.40 5.35
CA ALA A 157 -4.57 -37.99 4.06
C ALA A 157 -3.08 -38.37 4.02
N ASN A 158 -2.19 -37.50 4.50
CA ASN A 158 -0.77 -37.78 4.61
C ASN A 158 -0.50 -38.98 5.52
N TYR A 159 -1.13 -39.02 6.69
CA TYR A 159 -1.03 -40.14 7.62
C TYR A 159 -1.45 -41.47 6.96
N ILE A 160 -2.60 -41.51 6.29
CA ILE A 160 -3.08 -42.70 5.57
C ILE A 160 -2.09 -43.12 4.48
N ASN A 161 -1.61 -42.17 3.66
CA ASN A 161 -0.67 -42.45 2.60
C ASN A 161 0.64 -43.03 3.13
N GLN A 162 1.25 -42.37 4.11
CA GLN A 162 2.56 -42.74 4.66
C GLN A 162 2.52 -44.06 5.43
N ASP A 163 1.51 -44.26 6.27
CA ASP A 163 1.49 -45.39 7.18
C ASP A 163 0.80 -46.64 6.65
N PHE A 164 -0.03 -46.52 5.62
CA PHE A 164 -0.80 -47.63 5.06
C PHE A 164 -0.56 -47.79 3.56
N LEU A 165 -0.99 -46.83 2.74
CA LEU A 165 -1.09 -47.01 1.29
C LEU A 165 0.29 -47.19 0.62
N ASN A 166 1.30 -46.41 1.02
CA ASN A 166 2.67 -46.53 0.51
C ASN A 166 3.35 -47.84 0.92
N LYS A 167 2.83 -48.51 1.96
CA LYS A 167 3.28 -49.83 2.42
C LYS A 167 2.47 -50.97 1.81
N GLY A 168 1.56 -50.66 0.87
CA GLY A 168 0.70 -51.64 0.20
C GLY A 168 -0.52 -52.11 1.02
N ASN A 169 -0.82 -51.45 2.14
CA ASN A 169 -1.95 -51.80 3.01
C ASN A 169 -3.13 -50.86 2.80
N GLU A 170 -4.36 -51.36 2.93
CA GLU A 170 -5.57 -50.50 2.97
C GLU A 170 -5.79 -49.94 4.39
N PHE A 171 -6.26 -48.69 4.51
CA PHE A 171 -6.56 -48.12 5.83
C PHE A 171 -7.93 -48.59 6.33
N PRO A 172 -8.03 -49.25 7.50
CA PRO A 172 -9.29 -49.82 7.96
C PRO A 172 -10.26 -48.75 8.48
N LEU A 173 -11.52 -48.86 8.04
CA LEU A 173 -12.67 -48.21 8.67
C LEU A 173 -13.40 -49.24 9.55
N GLU A 174 -14.73 -49.22 9.60
CA GLU A 174 -15.56 -50.17 10.34
C GLU A 174 -16.14 -51.26 9.42
N ASN A 175 -16.63 -52.36 9.97
CA ASN A 175 -17.37 -53.42 9.23
C ASN A 175 -16.66 -53.94 7.96
N LYS A 176 -15.32 -54.09 8.04
CA LYS A 176 -14.45 -54.52 6.92
C LYS A 176 -14.46 -53.57 5.72
N VAL A 177 -14.91 -52.32 5.91
CA VAL A 177 -14.74 -51.23 4.95
C VAL A 177 -13.35 -50.62 5.15
N SER A 178 -12.73 -50.15 4.08
CA SER A 178 -11.38 -49.59 4.09
C SER A 178 -11.23 -48.43 3.11
N ILE A 179 -10.20 -47.60 3.28
CA ILE A 179 -9.75 -46.64 2.26
C ILE A 179 -8.67 -47.34 1.42
N LYS A 180 -8.94 -47.47 0.11
CA LYS A 180 -8.07 -48.17 -0.85
C LYS A 180 -7.04 -47.27 -1.53
N LYS A 181 -7.40 -46.01 -1.76
CA LYS A 181 -6.56 -45.01 -2.42
C LYS A 181 -7.06 -43.60 -2.13
N ILE A 182 -6.17 -42.64 -2.24
CA ILE A 182 -6.47 -41.21 -2.21
C ILE A 182 -6.14 -40.66 -3.60
N LEU A 183 -7.09 -39.96 -4.22
CA LEU A 183 -6.97 -39.40 -5.56
C LEU A 183 -6.58 -37.93 -5.48
N LEU A 184 -5.66 -37.49 -6.34
CA LEU A 184 -5.25 -36.10 -6.50
C LEU A 184 -6.02 -35.41 -7.64
N ASN A 185 -6.06 -34.08 -7.63
CA ASN A 185 -6.49 -33.25 -8.77
C ASN A 185 -5.29 -32.95 -9.69
N PHE A 186 -5.50 -32.14 -10.75
CA PHE A 186 -4.44 -31.77 -11.70
C PHE A 186 -3.36 -30.85 -11.12
N LYS A 187 -3.55 -30.32 -9.91
CA LYS A 187 -2.60 -29.46 -9.18
C LYS A 187 -1.88 -30.24 -8.05
N ASP A 188 -1.92 -31.58 -8.09
CA ASP A 188 -1.39 -32.47 -7.06
C ASP A 188 -1.99 -32.29 -5.65
N GLU A 189 -3.20 -31.72 -5.55
CA GLU A 189 -3.91 -31.59 -4.29
C GLU A 189 -4.88 -32.76 -4.08
N TYR A 190 -5.10 -33.16 -2.82
CA TYR A 190 -6.06 -34.20 -2.49
C TYR A 190 -7.48 -33.85 -3.00
N ARG A 191 -8.12 -34.78 -3.69
CA ARG A 191 -9.45 -34.61 -4.30
C ARG A 191 -10.51 -35.48 -3.64
N SER A 192 -10.21 -36.76 -3.43
CA SER A 192 -11.18 -37.72 -2.87
C SER A 192 -10.54 -38.97 -2.28
N PHE A 193 -11.26 -39.60 -1.35
CA PHE A 193 -10.92 -40.89 -0.75
C PHE A 193 -11.74 -42.00 -1.42
N SER A 194 -11.08 -43.06 -1.87
CA SER A 194 -11.75 -44.22 -2.43
C SER A 194 -12.00 -45.26 -1.34
N LEU A 195 -13.27 -45.47 -1.01
CA LEU A 195 -13.76 -46.40 0.00
C LEU A 195 -14.04 -47.78 -0.65
N GLY A 196 -13.56 -48.84 -0.04
CA GLY A 196 -13.65 -50.23 -0.53
C GLY A 196 -13.72 -51.25 0.60
N GLY A 197 -13.01 -52.38 0.46
CA GLY A 197 -13.09 -53.51 1.39
C GLY A 197 -14.28 -54.43 1.07
N SER A 198 -15.21 -54.57 2.02
CA SER A 198 -16.45 -55.37 1.89
C SER A 198 -17.49 -54.77 0.93
N ILE A 199 -17.23 -53.58 0.39
CA ILE A 199 -18.12 -52.90 -0.57
C ILE A 199 -17.98 -53.54 -1.97
N LYS A 200 -19.10 -53.97 -2.57
CA LYS A 200 -19.13 -54.58 -3.92
C LYS A 200 -18.50 -53.69 -5.00
N SER A 201 -18.74 -52.38 -4.93
CA SER A 201 -18.23 -51.39 -5.88
C SER A 201 -17.60 -50.23 -5.09
N PRO A 202 -16.30 -49.94 -5.27
CA PRO A 202 -15.64 -48.85 -4.55
C PRO A 202 -16.37 -47.52 -4.71
N GLN A 203 -16.51 -46.77 -3.63
CA GLN A 203 -17.19 -45.48 -3.58
C GLN A 203 -16.18 -44.35 -3.42
N SER A 204 -16.45 -43.18 -3.99
CA SER A 204 -15.56 -42.01 -3.87
C SER A 204 -16.20 -40.97 -2.95
N LEU A 205 -15.50 -40.61 -1.88
CA LEU A 205 -15.85 -39.52 -0.98
C LEU A 205 -14.97 -38.31 -1.29
N THR A 206 -15.56 -37.28 -1.90
CA THR A 206 -14.84 -36.05 -2.27
C THR A 206 -14.63 -35.12 -1.07
N ILE A 207 -13.55 -34.34 -1.07
CA ILE A 207 -13.26 -33.36 -0.01
C ILE A 207 -14.41 -32.37 0.19
N ASP A 208 -15.09 -31.93 -0.87
CA ASP A 208 -16.25 -31.02 -0.75
C ASP A 208 -17.36 -31.58 0.13
N ILE A 209 -17.60 -32.90 0.06
CA ILE A 209 -18.62 -33.58 0.87
C ILE A 209 -18.16 -33.64 2.32
N ILE A 210 -16.87 -33.94 2.56
CA ILE A 210 -16.28 -33.94 3.91
C ILE A 210 -16.42 -32.54 4.52
N LYS A 211 -16.05 -31.48 3.80
CA LYS A 211 -16.17 -30.09 4.25
C LYS A 211 -17.61 -29.70 4.58
N ARG A 212 -18.57 -30.14 3.77
CA ARG A 212 -20.01 -29.90 3.97
C ARG A 212 -20.55 -30.56 5.24
N ASP A 213 -20.16 -31.81 5.51
CA ASP A 213 -20.83 -32.64 6.52
C ASP A 213 -20.08 -32.74 7.85
N TYR A 214 -18.75 -32.72 7.83
CA TYR A 214 -17.95 -33.10 9.00
C TYR A 214 -18.18 -32.19 10.22
N LEU A 215 -18.31 -30.88 10.03
CA LEU A 215 -18.63 -29.95 11.13
C LEU A 215 -20.02 -30.22 11.73
N ASN A 216 -21.00 -30.57 10.91
CA ASN A 216 -22.33 -30.96 11.38
C ASN A 216 -22.30 -32.28 12.16
N PHE A 217 -21.49 -33.25 11.70
CA PHE A 217 -21.22 -34.48 12.43
C PHE A 217 -20.54 -34.23 13.79
N LYS A 218 -19.47 -33.41 13.82
CA LYS A 218 -18.78 -33.06 15.06
C LYS A 218 -19.72 -32.36 16.06
N ASN A 219 -20.52 -31.41 15.58
CA ASN A 219 -21.46 -30.63 16.38
C ASN A 219 -22.76 -31.38 16.70
N LYS A 220 -22.80 -32.70 16.50
CA LYS A 220 -23.94 -33.59 16.80
C LYS A 220 -25.25 -33.21 16.08
N LYS A 221 -25.15 -32.52 14.94
CA LYS A 221 -26.28 -32.28 14.01
C LYS A 221 -26.50 -33.48 13.08
N ILE A 222 -25.44 -34.23 12.77
CA ILE A 222 -25.50 -35.56 12.13
C ILE A 222 -25.20 -36.58 13.22
N LEU A 223 -26.22 -37.31 13.67
CA LEU A 223 -26.11 -38.31 14.75
C LEU A 223 -25.97 -39.72 14.20
N SER A 224 -26.44 -39.96 12.97
CA SER A 224 -26.38 -41.23 12.29
C SER A 224 -26.13 -41.04 10.80
N PHE A 225 -25.80 -42.14 10.11
CA PHE A 225 -25.68 -42.13 8.66
C PHE A 225 -26.98 -41.68 7.95
N LYS A 226 -28.15 -41.80 8.58
CA LYS A 226 -29.42 -41.37 7.98
C LYS A 226 -29.54 -39.86 7.85
N ASP A 227 -28.76 -39.10 8.61
CA ASP A 227 -28.79 -37.63 8.61
C ASP A 227 -27.93 -37.02 7.47
N ILE A 228 -27.16 -37.85 6.76
CA ILE A 228 -26.29 -37.43 5.66
C ILE A 228 -27.13 -37.33 4.38
N LYS A 229 -27.29 -36.10 3.90
CA LYS A 229 -28.07 -35.81 2.69
C LYS A 229 -27.31 -36.13 1.39
N PRO A 230 -28.00 -36.57 0.32
CA PRO A 230 -27.41 -36.70 -1.00
C PRO A 230 -26.88 -35.36 -1.55
N LYS A 231 -26.01 -35.42 -2.56
CA LYS A 231 -25.37 -34.23 -3.15
C LYS A 231 -26.31 -33.42 -4.07
N TYR A 232 -27.30 -34.08 -4.66
CA TYR A 232 -28.32 -33.48 -5.53
C TYR A 232 -29.69 -33.51 -4.84
N ASP A 233 -30.60 -32.63 -5.25
CA ASP A 233 -32.03 -32.69 -4.91
C ASP A 233 -32.63 -33.99 -5.46
N SER A 234 -32.39 -35.05 -4.70
CA SER A 234 -32.87 -36.40 -4.94
C SER A 234 -34.22 -36.54 -4.24
N GLN A 235 -35.21 -37.10 -4.93
CA GLN A 235 -36.50 -37.47 -4.32
C GLN A 235 -36.38 -38.63 -3.32
N SER A 236 -35.20 -39.25 -3.20
CA SER A 236 -34.93 -40.29 -2.20
C SER A 236 -34.40 -39.68 -0.91
N ASP A 237 -35.04 -40.05 0.20
CA ASP A 237 -34.58 -39.77 1.57
C ASP A 237 -33.32 -40.57 1.96
N TYR A 238 -32.90 -41.53 1.13
CA TYR A 238 -31.84 -42.48 1.48
C TYR A 238 -30.61 -42.33 0.58
N HIS A 239 -29.52 -41.87 1.18
CA HIS A 239 -28.20 -41.84 0.54
C HIS A 239 -27.47 -43.17 0.82
N GLY A 240 -27.47 -44.11 -0.14
CA GLY A 240 -26.93 -45.46 0.03
C GLY A 240 -25.45 -45.53 0.44
N ASN A 241 -24.68 -44.47 0.17
CA ASN A 241 -23.27 -44.37 0.57
C ASN A 241 -23.05 -43.72 1.94
N ALA A 242 -24.11 -43.22 2.58
CA ALA A 242 -24.00 -42.45 3.82
C ALA A 242 -23.38 -43.25 4.95
N ILE A 243 -23.62 -44.56 5.00
CA ILE A 243 -23.03 -45.46 5.99
C ILE A 243 -21.50 -45.38 5.93
N TYR A 244 -20.93 -45.40 4.72
CA TYR A 244 -19.48 -45.35 4.54
C TYR A 244 -18.90 -43.98 4.88
N TYR A 245 -19.64 -42.89 4.59
CA TYR A 245 -19.21 -41.54 4.91
C TYR A 245 -19.21 -41.32 6.42
N PHE A 246 -20.22 -41.84 7.12
CA PHE A 246 -20.28 -41.80 8.58
C PHE A 246 -19.12 -42.56 9.23
N MET A 247 -18.75 -43.74 8.70
CA MET A 247 -17.56 -44.49 9.14
C MET A 247 -16.27 -43.69 8.93
N PHE A 248 -16.16 -42.98 7.80
CA PHE A 248 -15.03 -42.09 7.54
C PHE A 248 -14.99 -40.94 8.56
N TYR A 249 -16.12 -40.30 8.85
CA TYR A 249 -16.20 -39.21 9.83
C TYR A 249 -15.83 -39.68 11.25
N ASN A 250 -16.22 -40.90 11.66
CA ASN A 250 -15.77 -41.50 12.91
C ASN A 250 -14.24 -41.59 12.97
N LYS A 251 -13.59 -42.12 11.93
CA LYS A 251 -12.12 -42.23 11.87
C LYS A 251 -11.41 -40.87 11.80
N LEU A 252 -11.96 -39.92 11.05
CA LEU A 252 -11.43 -38.56 11.01
C LEU A 252 -11.49 -37.89 12.38
N LYS A 253 -12.58 -38.12 13.14
CA LYS A 253 -12.74 -37.63 14.51
C LYS A 253 -11.83 -38.31 15.51
N GLU A 254 -11.60 -39.62 15.38
CA GLU A 254 -10.58 -40.31 16.17
C GLU A 254 -9.19 -39.68 15.95
N PHE A 255 -8.81 -39.45 14.69
CA PHE A 255 -7.55 -38.81 14.34
C PHE A 255 -7.44 -37.38 14.88
N GLU A 256 -8.51 -36.58 14.72
CA GLU A 256 -8.61 -35.24 15.29
C GLU A 256 -8.38 -35.26 16.81
N ASN A 257 -9.06 -36.16 17.54
CA ASN A 257 -8.97 -36.24 19.00
C ASN A 257 -7.55 -36.55 19.49
N ILE A 258 -6.77 -37.34 18.75
CA ILE A 258 -5.38 -37.67 19.10
C ILE A 258 -4.49 -36.42 19.01
N GLN A 259 -4.79 -35.47 18.12
CA GLN A 259 -3.98 -34.28 17.87
C GLN A 259 -4.81 -32.99 17.97
N ASN A 260 -5.77 -32.92 18.89
CA ASN A 260 -6.82 -31.89 18.92
C ASN A 260 -6.27 -30.45 18.90
N GLU A 261 -5.24 -30.16 19.69
CA GLU A 261 -4.59 -28.84 19.72
C GLU A 261 -3.89 -28.46 18.40
N LYS A 262 -3.46 -29.43 17.59
CA LYS A 262 -2.76 -29.19 16.30
C LYS A 262 -3.66 -28.56 15.25
N PHE A 263 -4.96 -28.87 15.33
CA PHE A 263 -5.97 -28.48 14.34
C PHE A 263 -6.84 -27.32 14.81
N LYS A 264 -6.71 -26.88 16.06
CA LYS A 264 -7.40 -25.68 16.53
C LYS A 264 -6.83 -24.44 15.84
N ILE A 265 -7.73 -23.65 15.29
CA ILE A 265 -7.46 -22.31 14.79
C ILE A 265 -7.13 -21.45 16.00
N LYS A 266 -5.97 -20.80 15.95
CA LYS A 266 -5.62 -19.74 16.89
C LYS A 266 -6.20 -18.46 16.32
N LYS A 267 -7.09 -17.81 17.08
CA LYS A 267 -7.57 -16.49 16.72
C LYS A 267 -6.38 -15.54 16.68
N GLU A 268 -6.20 -14.89 15.54
CA GLU A 268 -5.17 -13.86 15.41
C GLU A 268 -5.72 -12.49 15.76
N ILE A 269 -4.84 -11.61 16.25
CA ILE A 269 -5.17 -10.19 16.34
C ILE A 269 -5.26 -9.65 14.90
N LEU A 270 -6.31 -8.88 14.62
CA LEU A 270 -6.45 -8.17 13.35
C LEU A 270 -5.32 -7.15 13.22
N LYS A 271 -4.52 -7.28 12.17
CA LYS A 271 -3.37 -6.41 11.89
C LYS A 271 -3.70 -5.50 10.71
N SER A 272 -3.15 -4.30 10.74
CA SER A 272 -3.12 -3.40 9.59
C SER A 272 -1.97 -3.78 8.66
N TYR A 273 -2.24 -3.75 7.36
CA TYR A 273 -1.27 -3.99 6.29
C TYR A 273 -1.17 -2.73 5.45
N ILE A 274 0.03 -2.34 5.02
CA ILE A 274 0.26 -1.03 4.41
C ILE A 274 1.09 -1.20 3.15
N ILE A 275 0.63 -0.60 2.05
CA ILE A 275 1.46 -0.38 0.87
C ILE A 275 1.83 1.10 0.79
N ILE A 276 3.12 1.38 0.63
CA ILE A 276 3.65 2.71 0.38
C ILE A 276 4.07 2.76 -1.09
N ILE A 277 3.53 3.72 -1.81
CA ILE A 277 3.77 3.94 -3.24
C ILE A 277 4.42 5.31 -3.41
N ASP A 278 5.74 5.31 -3.51
CA ASP A 278 6.50 6.52 -3.75
C ASP A 278 6.36 6.95 -5.22
N GLU A 279 6.32 8.26 -5.46
CA GLU A 279 6.16 8.85 -6.80
C GLU A 279 4.96 8.30 -7.58
N ILE A 280 3.81 8.18 -6.91
CA ILE A 280 2.61 7.50 -7.43
C ILE A 280 2.17 8.04 -8.81
N ASN A 281 2.47 9.29 -9.11
CA ASN A 281 2.07 9.98 -10.34
C ASN A 281 3.08 9.84 -11.50
N ARG A 282 4.24 9.20 -11.29
CA ARG A 282 5.20 8.87 -12.37
C ARG A 282 4.79 7.66 -13.20
N GLY A 283 3.88 6.83 -12.69
CA GLY A 283 3.25 5.73 -13.41
C GLY A 283 1.85 6.09 -13.90
N ASN A 284 1.34 5.37 -14.90
CA ASN A 284 -0.07 5.46 -15.28
C ASN A 284 -0.91 4.70 -14.24
N VAL A 285 -1.33 5.39 -13.17
CA VAL A 285 -2.02 4.79 -12.02
C VAL A 285 -3.28 4.03 -12.44
N SER A 286 -4.07 4.56 -13.39
CA SER A 286 -5.27 3.89 -13.89
C SER A 286 -4.93 2.55 -14.55
N LYS A 287 -3.83 2.48 -15.32
CA LYS A 287 -3.35 1.23 -15.94
C LYS A 287 -2.78 0.26 -14.89
N ILE A 288 -2.06 0.76 -13.90
CA ILE A 288 -1.43 -0.07 -12.86
C ILE A 288 -2.49 -0.71 -11.95
N PHE A 289 -3.49 0.05 -11.51
CA PHE A 289 -4.58 -0.47 -10.67
C PHE A 289 -5.62 -1.26 -11.47
N GLY A 290 -5.80 -0.98 -12.77
CA GLY A 290 -6.78 -1.66 -13.61
C GLY A 290 -8.19 -1.65 -12.98
N GLU A 291 -8.79 -2.83 -12.87
CA GLU A 291 -10.09 -3.05 -12.25
C GLU A 291 -10.13 -2.84 -10.72
N LEU A 292 -8.96 -2.80 -10.06
CA LEU A 292 -8.86 -2.61 -8.60
C LEU A 292 -9.20 -1.19 -8.16
N ILE A 293 -9.28 -0.24 -9.11
CA ILE A 293 -9.61 1.16 -8.84
C ILE A 293 -10.94 1.30 -8.07
N THR A 294 -11.88 0.39 -8.28
CA THR A 294 -13.15 0.37 -7.57
C THR A 294 -13.04 -0.30 -6.20
N LEU A 295 -12.17 -1.31 -6.08
CA LEU A 295 -12.01 -2.11 -4.87
C LEU A 295 -11.25 -1.37 -3.75
N ILE A 296 -10.44 -0.37 -4.09
CA ILE A 296 -9.76 0.45 -3.08
C ILE A 296 -10.70 1.41 -2.36
N GLU A 297 -11.92 1.63 -2.86
CA GLU A 297 -12.93 2.46 -2.21
C GLU A 297 -13.38 1.81 -0.88
N PRO A 298 -13.39 2.55 0.26
CA PRO A 298 -13.63 1.96 1.58
C PRO A 298 -14.83 1.02 1.65
N SER A 299 -16.00 1.45 1.16
CA SER A 299 -17.26 0.67 1.22
C SER A 299 -17.24 -0.63 0.41
N LYS A 300 -16.36 -0.73 -0.60
CA LYS A 300 -16.26 -1.88 -1.52
C LYS A 300 -15.26 -2.94 -1.08
N ARG A 301 -14.57 -2.72 0.03
CA ARG A 301 -13.56 -3.63 0.57
C ARG A 301 -14.17 -4.85 1.22
N ILE A 302 -13.40 -5.93 1.27
CA ILE A 302 -13.81 -7.16 1.95
C ILE A 302 -13.99 -6.87 3.44
N GLY A 303 -15.12 -7.30 3.99
CA GLY A 303 -15.51 -7.04 5.37
C GLY A 303 -16.35 -5.79 5.60
N GLU A 304 -16.74 -5.09 4.52
CA GLU A 304 -17.70 -3.99 4.52
C GLU A 304 -19.07 -4.40 3.96
N LYS A 305 -20.09 -3.58 4.20
CA LYS A 305 -21.49 -3.90 3.82
C LYS A 305 -21.69 -4.03 2.30
N GLU A 306 -20.96 -3.25 1.51
CA GLU A 306 -21.04 -3.26 0.05
C GLU A 306 -19.83 -3.93 -0.60
N GLU A 307 -19.24 -4.94 0.06
CA GLU A 307 -18.05 -5.63 -0.42
C GLU A 307 -18.18 -6.09 -1.87
N LEU A 308 -17.09 -5.91 -2.63
CA LEU A 308 -17.03 -6.27 -4.04
C LEU A 308 -15.82 -7.16 -4.31
N LYS A 309 -15.98 -8.10 -5.23
CA LYS A 309 -14.89 -8.92 -5.80
C LYS A 309 -14.94 -8.87 -7.31
N VAL A 310 -13.77 -8.74 -7.93
CA VAL A 310 -13.58 -8.82 -9.38
C VAL A 310 -12.98 -10.16 -9.77
N THR A 311 -13.07 -10.53 -11.04
CA THR A 311 -12.33 -11.67 -11.59
C THR A 311 -11.08 -11.12 -12.25
N LEU A 312 -9.90 -11.57 -11.81
CA LEU A 312 -8.63 -11.14 -12.39
C LEU A 312 -8.44 -11.75 -13.80
N PRO A 313 -7.85 -11.01 -14.74
CA PRO A 313 -7.83 -11.38 -16.16
C PRO A 313 -6.84 -12.50 -16.49
N TYR A 314 -5.72 -12.64 -15.76
CA TYR A 314 -4.69 -13.63 -16.07
C TYR A 314 -4.96 -14.96 -15.35
N SER A 315 -5.23 -14.92 -14.05
CA SER A 315 -5.48 -16.12 -13.23
C SER A 315 -6.93 -16.60 -13.29
N GLY A 316 -7.88 -15.71 -13.59
CA GLY A 316 -9.31 -16.00 -13.47
C GLY A 316 -9.83 -16.06 -12.03
N GLU A 317 -8.99 -15.75 -11.04
CA GLU A 317 -9.33 -15.82 -9.62
C GLU A 317 -10.23 -14.66 -9.18
N LYS A 318 -11.03 -14.88 -8.13
CA LYS A 318 -11.81 -13.80 -7.50
C LYS A 318 -10.94 -13.03 -6.51
N PHE A 319 -10.82 -11.73 -6.71
CA PHE A 319 -10.00 -10.85 -5.89
C PHE A 319 -10.81 -9.68 -5.31
N GLY A 320 -10.45 -9.27 -4.10
CA GLY A 320 -11.01 -8.10 -3.41
C GLY A 320 -10.01 -7.55 -2.41
N VAL A 321 -10.05 -6.23 -2.16
CA VAL A 321 -9.12 -5.56 -1.24
C VAL A 321 -9.68 -5.64 0.20
N PRO A 322 -8.95 -6.19 1.18
CA PRO A 322 -9.40 -6.24 2.57
C PRO A 322 -9.49 -4.86 3.23
N LYS A 323 -10.44 -4.69 4.16
CA LYS A 323 -10.62 -3.41 4.88
C LYS A 323 -9.44 -3.01 5.76
N ASN A 324 -8.58 -3.96 6.15
CA ASN A 324 -7.36 -3.73 6.94
C ASN A 324 -6.10 -3.48 6.09
N VAL A 325 -6.25 -3.20 4.79
CA VAL A 325 -5.15 -2.70 3.93
C VAL A 325 -5.16 -1.16 3.91
N TYR A 326 -4.00 -0.52 3.97
CA TYR A 326 -3.83 0.93 3.85
C TYR A 326 -2.92 1.24 2.67
N ILE A 327 -3.21 2.31 1.94
CA ILE A 327 -2.43 2.78 0.80
C ILE A 327 -1.92 4.18 1.11
N ILE A 328 -0.61 4.36 1.11
CA ILE A 328 0.04 5.67 1.30
C ILE A 328 0.84 5.99 0.04
N GLY A 329 0.41 6.98 -0.72
CA GLY A 329 1.13 7.51 -1.87
C GLY A 329 1.97 8.73 -1.52
N THR A 330 3.08 8.95 -2.23
CA THR A 330 3.74 10.26 -2.28
C THR A 330 3.64 10.82 -3.70
N MET A 331 3.52 12.14 -3.81
CA MET A 331 3.33 12.83 -5.07
C MET A 331 4.13 14.13 -5.13
N ASN A 332 5.11 14.22 -6.00
CA ASN A 332 5.74 15.51 -6.32
C ASN A 332 4.84 16.29 -7.27
N THR A 333 4.66 17.58 -7.02
CA THR A 333 3.81 18.46 -7.86
C THR A 333 4.59 19.34 -8.82
N ALA A 334 5.89 19.58 -8.56
CA ALA A 334 6.74 20.40 -9.40
C ALA A 334 7.09 19.76 -10.77
N ASP A 335 7.00 18.44 -10.90
CA ASP A 335 7.48 17.71 -12.08
C ASP A 335 6.47 17.83 -13.24
N ARG A 336 6.87 18.45 -14.35
CA ARG A 336 6.00 18.62 -15.53
C ARG A 336 5.82 17.32 -16.34
N SER A 337 6.63 16.30 -16.06
CA SER A 337 6.68 15.00 -16.76
C SER A 337 5.68 13.96 -16.23
N ILE A 338 4.86 14.36 -15.27
CA ILE A 338 3.93 13.51 -14.52
C ILE A 338 2.62 13.27 -15.28
N THR A 339 2.05 12.07 -15.13
CA THR A 339 0.68 11.80 -15.58
C THR A 339 -0.32 12.40 -14.58
N SER A 340 -1.28 13.20 -15.05
CA SER A 340 -2.35 13.70 -14.18
C SER A 340 -3.12 12.54 -13.56
N LEU A 341 -3.29 12.55 -12.24
CA LEU A 341 -4.13 11.57 -11.55
C LEU A 341 -5.58 11.69 -12.02
N ASP A 342 -6.16 10.56 -12.43
CA ASP A 342 -7.56 10.49 -12.86
C ASP A 342 -8.50 10.98 -11.74
N THR A 343 -9.55 11.70 -12.11
CA THR A 343 -10.63 12.13 -11.21
C THR A 343 -11.23 10.97 -10.42
N ALA A 344 -11.31 9.78 -11.03
CA ALA A 344 -11.79 8.57 -10.37
C ALA A 344 -10.84 8.11 -9.26
N LEU A 345 -9.53 8.28 -9.42
CA LEU A 345 -8.57 8.00 -8.35
C LEU A 345 -8.65 9.08 -7.28
N ARG A 346 -8.72 10.34 -7.69
CA ARG A 346 -8.76 11.47 -6.75
C ARG A 346 -9.89 11.35 -5.72
N ARG A 347 -11.08 10.87 -6.10
CA ARG A 347 -12.20 10.66 -5.15
C ARG A 347 -12.00 9.53 -4.13
N ARG A 348 -10.96 8.70 -4.30
CA ARG A 348 -10.70 7.49 -3.48
C ARG A 348 -9.49 7.62 -2.57
N PHE A 349 -8.77 8.73 -2.67
CA PHE A 349 -7.64 9.07 -1.82
C PHE A 349 -7.92 10.37 -1.09
N GLU A 350 -7.48 10.44 0.16
CA GLU A 350 -7.35 11.71 0.87
C GLU A 350 -6.00 12.36 0.52
N PHE A 351 -6.03 13.64 0.14
CA PHE A 351 -4.84 14.37 -0.28
C PHE A 351 -4.34 15.24 0.88
N VAL A 352 -3.18 14.90 1.40
CA VAL A 352 -2.53 15.62 2.50
C VAL A 352 -1.39 16.45 1.92
N GLU A 353 -1.55 17.76 1.97
CA GLU A 353 -0.58 18.68 1.42
C GLU A 353 0.63 18.86 2.36
N MET A 354 1.82 18.91 1.77
CA MET A 354 3.09 19.09 2.46
C MET A 354 3.88 20.22 1.81
N MET A 355 3.72 21.43 2.36
CA MET A 355 4.44 22.64 1.96
C MET A 355 5.79 22.76 2.68
N PRO A 356 6.72 23.60 2.18
CA PRO A 356 7.96 23.90 2.89
C PRO A 356 7.69 24.48 4.30
N ASP A 357 8.39 23.94 5.30
CA ASP A 357 8.28 24.36 6.69
C ASP A 357 9.64 24.93 7.13
N VAL A 358 9.76 26.26 7.13
CA VAL A 358 10.98 26.97 7.52
C VAL A 358 11.30 26.82 9.00
N SER A 359 10.31 26.46 9.85
CA SER A 359 10.54 26.31 11.30
C SER A 359 11.47 25.14 11.64
N LYS A 360 11.71 24.24 10.67
CA LYS A 360 12.66 23.11 10.79
C LYS A 360 14.12 23.50 10.58
N LEU A 361 14.41 24.75 10.21
CA LEU A 361 15.77 25.21 9.88
C LEU A 361 16.38 26.06 10.98
N SER A 362 17.72 26.11 11.03
CA SER A 362 18.43 26.99 11.96
C SER A 362 18.14 28.46 11.67
N MET A 363 17.95 29.26 12.73
CA MET A 363 17.87 30.72 12.63
C MET A 363 19.24 31.38 12.47
N ASP A 364 20.32 30.64 12.73
CA ASP A 364 21.69 31.13 12.63
C ASP A 364 22.62 30.02 12.11
N CYS A 365 23.26 30.29 10.98
CA CYS A 365 24.32 29.50 10.37
C CYS A 365 25.43 30.48 10.02
N GLU A 366 26.36 30.69 10.96
CA GLU A 366 27.47 31.64 10.83
C GLU A 366 27.01 33.06 10.43
N GLY A 367 25.91 33.54 11.00
CA GLY A 367 25.31 34.84 10.71
C GLY A 367 24.25 34.83 9.61
N ILE A 368 23.96 33.68 8.99
CA ILE A 368 22.93 33.52 7.95
C ILE A 368 21.68 32.89 8.57
N ASN A 369 20.52 33.55 8.42
CA ASN A 369 19.25 33.01 8.86
C ASN A 369 18.61 32.15 7.74
N LEU A 370 18.69 30.82 7.89
CA LEU A 370 18.19 29.89 6.88
C LEU A 370 16.66 29.93 6.74
N GLN A 371 15.93 30.33 7.79
CA GLN A 371 14.48 30.46 7.72
C GLN A 371 14.07 31.63 6.81
N GLU A 372 14.66 32.81 7.03
CA GLU A 372 14.40 33.99 6.20
C GLU A 372 14.96 33.82 4.78
N LEU A 373 16.11 33.16 4.63
CA LEU A 373 16.69 32.81 3.33
C LEU A 373 15.73 31.98 2.47
N LEU A 374 15.27 30.83 2.99
CA LEU A 374 14.36 29.94 2.25
C LEU A 374 13.01 30.61 2.00
N LYS A 375 12.50 31.37 2.98
CA LYS A 375 11.25 32.13 2.85
C LYS A 375 11.34 33.14 1.72
N ALA A 376 12.40 33.95 1.66
CA ALA A 376 12.60 34.96 0.62
C ALA A 376 12.68 34.31 -0.78
N ILE A 377 13.46 33.22 -0.92
CA ILE A 377 13.55 32.45 -2.17
C ILE A 377 12.16 31.93 -2.58
N ASN A 378 11.44 31.29 -1.65
CA ASN A 378 10.14 30.71 -1.95
C ASN A 378 9.07 31.75 -2.27
N THR A 379 9.06 32.91 -1.61
CA THR A 379 8.16 34.02 -1.94
C THR A 379 8.38 34.49 -3.39
N ARG A 380 9.64 34.60 -3.82
CA ARG A 380 9.95 35.01 -5.20
C ARG A 380 9.63 33.92 -6.21
N ILE A 381 9.92 32.65 -5.91
CA ILE A 381 9.54 31.51 -6.78
C ILE A 381 8.02 31.44 -6.94
N GLU A 382 7.26 31.55 -5.85
CA GLU A 382 5.80 31.49 -5.88
C GLU A 382 5.20 32.63 -6.72
N TYR A 383 5.79 33.83 -6.65
CA TYR A 383 5.37 34.98 -7.45
C TYR A 383 5.71 34.82 -8.94
N LEU A 384 6.91 34.35 -9.26
CA LEU A 384 7.40 34.25 -10.63
C LEU A 384 6.93 32.99 -11.37
N LEU A 385 6.60 31.93 -10.64
CA LEU A 385 6.09 30.66 -11.15
C LEU A 385 4.76 30.32 -10.47
N ASP A 386 4.81 29.47 -9.43
CA ASP A 386 3.65 29.04 -8.64
C ASP A 386 4.13 28.39 -7.32
N ARG A 387 3.18 28.11 -6.44
CA ARG A 387 3.43 27.47 -5.13
C ARG A 387 3.99 26.05 -5.23
N GLU A 388 3.70 25.32 -6.31
CA GLU A 388 4.09 23.91 -6.49
C GLU A 388 5.59 23.79 -6.81
N LYS A 389 6.19 24.87 -7.30
CA LYS A 389 7.63 25.00 -7.56
C LYS A 389 8.45 25.46 -6.35
N THR A 390 7.85 25.72 -5.20
CA THR A 390 8.63 26.14 -4.02
C THR A 390 9.66 25.08 -3.60
N ILE A 391 10.75 25.51 -2.96
CA ILE A 391 11.84 24.65 -2.50
C ILE A 391 11.55 24.19 -1.07
N GLY A 392 11.59 22.87 -0.85
CA GLY A 392 11.38 22.30 0.45
C GLY A 392 12.56 22.48 1.43
N HIS A 393 12.26 22.42 2.72
CA HIS A 393 13.23 22.61 3.79
C HIS A 393 14.30 21.49 3.83
N ALA A 394 14.03 20.29 3.32
CA ALA A 394 14.97 19.16 3.37
C ALA A 394 16.32 19.43 2.65
N PHE A 395 16.37 20.41 1.73
CA PHE A 395 17.63 20.85 1.13
C PHE A 395 18.60 21.49 2.13
N PHE A 396 18.06 22.09 3.20
CA PHE A 396 18.79 22.90 4.17
C PHE A 396 18.87 22.28 5.57
N VAL A 397 18.16 21.19 5.85
CA VAL A 397 18.13 20.56 7.19
C VAL A 397 19.51 20.13 7.68
N SER A 398 20.40 19.70 6.77
CA SER A 398 21.76 19.24 7.11
C SER A 398 22.82 20.34 6.98
N VAL A 399 22.44 21.62 6.87
CA VAL A 399 23.38 22.73 6.73
C VAL A 399 23.76 23.24 8.11
N GLU A 400 25.02 23.04 8.50
CA GLU A 400 25.52 23.46 9.82
C GLU A 400 26.45 24.68 9.74
N ASN A 401 27.11 24.90 8.61
CA ASN A 401 28.09 25.97 8.38
C ASN A 401 28.02 26.51 6.94
N LEU A 402 28.78 27.57 6.65
CA LEU A 402 28.81 28.21 5.34
C LEU A 402 29.27 27.27 4.21
N GLU A 403 30.21 26.36 4.47
CA GLU A 403 30.72 25.41 3.47
C GLU A 403 29.64 24.40 3.04
N ASP A 404 28.79 23.97 3.97
CA ASP A 404 27.62 23.15 3.65
C ASP A 404 26.58 23.93 2.84
N LEU A 405 26.32 25.19 3.22
CA LEU A 405 25.40 26.08 2.51
C LEU A 405 25.85 26.33 1.08
N LYS A 406 27.14 26.62 0.89
CA LYS A 406 27.81 26.76 -0.41
C LYS A 406 27.59 25.54 -1.28
N LYS A 407 27.86 24.34 -0.77
CA LYS A 407 27.63 23.09 -1.49
C LYS A 407 26.16 22.88 -1.85
N VAL A 408 25.23 23.21 -0.96
CA VAL A 408 23.79 23.13 -1.21
C VAL A 408 23.39 24.08 -2.34
N PHE A 409 23.88 25.32 -2.33
CA PHE A 409 23.58 26.28 -3.40
C PHE A 409 24.13 25.82 -4.75
N GLN A 410 25.44 25.53 -4.81
CA GLN A 410 26.12 25.18 -6.06
C GLN A 410 25.56 23.89 -6.68
N ASN A 411 25.32 22.86 -5.88
CA ASN A 411 25.01 21.52 -6.40
C ASN A 411 23.52 21.18 -6.40
N LYS A 412 22.68 21.94 -5.70
CA LYS A 412 21.25 21.63 -5.56
C LYS A 412 20.34 22.81 -5.92
N ILE A 413 20.53 23.97 -5.29
CA ILE A 413 19.62 25.12 -5.48
C ILE A 413 19.77 25.73 -6.87
N ILE A 414 20.99 26.08 -7.29
CA ILE A 414 21.21 26.68 -8.61
C ILE A 414 20.76 25.75 -9.74
N PRO A 415 21.15 24.45 -9.77
CA PRO A 415 20.63 23.52 -10.79
C PRO A 415 19.10 23.40 -10.80
N LEU A 416 18.46 23.37 -9.61
CA LEU A 416 16.99 23.32 -9.52
C LEU A 416 16.34 24.59 -10.08
N LEU A 417 16.90 25.76 -9.78
CA LEU A 417 16.41 27.02 -10.34
C LEU A 417 16.63 27.08 -11.86
N GLN A 418 17.74 26.55 -12.38
CA GLN A 418 17.97 26.43 -13.83
C GLN A 418 16.91 25.53 -14.51
N GLU A 419 16.46 24.47 -13.83
CA GLU A 419 15.38 23.62 -14.33
C GLU A 419 14.03 24.36 -14.31
N TYR A 420 13.76 25.11 -13.25
CA TYR A 420 12.50 25.85 -13.09
C TYR A 420 12.37 27.02 -14.06
N PHE A 421 13.43 27.81 -14.21
CA PHE A 421 13.51 28.99 -15.06
C PHE A 421 14.29 28.67 -16.34
N TYR A 422 13.78 27.71 -17.11
CA TYR A 422 14.43 27.20 -18.32
C TYR A 422 14.90 28.32 -19.27
N ASN A 423 16.22 28.49 -19.38
CA ASN A 423 16.92 29.52 -20.16
C ASN A 423 16.64 30.99 -19.77
N ASP A 424 16.09 31.25 -18.59
CA ASP A 424 15.82 32.61 -18.10
C ASP A 424 16.58 32.89 -16.80
N TYR A 425 17.88 33.15 -16.95
CA TYR A 425 18.78 33.45 -15.85
C TYR A 425 18.50 34.81 -15.19
N ALA A 426 17.81 35.72 -15.88
CA ALA A 426 17.38 36.99 -15.28
C ALA A 426 16.37 36.72 -14.16
N LEU A 427 15.42 35.80 -14.38
CA LEU A 427 14.48 35.38 -13.34
C LEU A 427 15.16 34.65 -12.19
N ILE A 428 16.19 33.82 -12.47
CA ILE A 428 16.97 33.20 -11.39
C ILE A 428 17.69 34.28 -10.57
N ASN A 429 18.28 35.28 -11.22
CA ASN A 429 18.92 36.39 -10.52
C ASN A 429 17.93 37.16 -9.63
N ALA A 430 16.73 37.41 -10.16
CA ALA A 430 15.65 38.04 -9.40
C ALA A 430 15.25 37.21 -8.16
N VAL A 431 15.16 35.88 -8.27
CA VAL A 431 14.90 34.99 -7.11
C VAL A 431 15.98 35.13 -6.04
N LEU A 432 17.23 35.33 -6.45
CA LEU A 432 18.38 35.51 -5.57
C LEU A 432 18.60 36.97 -5.14
N ASN A 433 17.66 37.87 -5.43
CA ASN A 433 17.72 39.30 -5.11
C ASN A 433 18.92 40.04 -5.74
N ASP A 434 19.34 39.60 -6.93
CA ASP A 434 20.53 40.12 -7.61
C ASP A 434 21.79 40.12 -6.72
N ASN A 435 21.99 39.06 -5.94
CA ASN A 435 23.10 38.94 -4.99
C ASN A 435 24.46 38.63 -5.65
N ASP A 436 24.64 38.93 -6.93
CA ASP A 436 25.84 38.69 -7.74
C ASP A 436 26.19 37.19 -8.03
N MET A 437 25.47 36.21 -7.49
CA MET A 437 25.69 34.78 -7.86
C MET A 437 25.43 34.53 -9.36
N ILE A 438 24.51 35.30 -9.92
CA ILE A 438 24.21 35.37 -11.35
C ILE A 438 24.39 36.82 -11.76
N PHE A 439 25.10 37.05 -12.85
CA PHE A 439 25.39 38.40 -13.29
C PHE A 439 25.26 38.50 -14.80
N GLU A 440 24.86 39.69 -15.25
CA GLU A 440 24.80 40.02 -16.66
C GLU A 440 26.21 40.13 -17.23
N ASP A 441 26.52 39.30 -18.22
CA ASP A 441 27.74 39.35 -19.01
C ASP A 441 27.64 40.45 -20.05
N LYS A 442 28.16 41.62 -19.72
CA LYS A 442 28.37 42.73 -20.66
C LYS A 442 29.56 42.42 -21.57
N LYS A 443 29.47 41.34 -22.34
CA LYS A 443 30.50 40.90 -23.28
C LYS A 443 30.65 41.91 -24.42
N ASP A 444 31.69 42.73 -24.38
CA ASP A 444 32.19 43.43 -25.57
C ASP A 444 33.07 42.47 -26.39
N ASP A 445 32.43 41.47 -27.01
CA ASP A 445 33.12 40.40 -27.71
C ASP A 445 33.39 40.76 -29.19
N LYS A 446 34.66 40.74 -29.59
CA LYS A 446 35.09 40.96 -30.98
C LYS A 446 34.41 40.01 -31.99
N TYR A 447 33.94 38.84 -31.54
CA TYR A 447 33.23 37.87 -32.37
C TYR A 447 31.77 38.30 -32.61
N LEU A 448 31.13 38.94 -31.63
CA LEU A 448 29.77 39.50 -31.77
C LEU A 448 29.77 40.72 -32.71
N GLN A 449 30.81 41.55 -32.64
CA GLN A 449 31.00 42.72 -33.52
C GLN A 449 31.10 42.36 -35.02
N LYS A 450 31.40 41.10 -35.38
CA LYS A 450 31.51 40.62 -36.78
C LYS A 450 30.23 40.05 -37.36
N ILE A 451 29.18 39.89 -36.56
CA ILE A 451 27.89 39.38 -37.01
C ILE A 451 27.20 40.51 -37.79
N LYS A 452 27.23 40.43 -39.13
CA LYS A 452 26.41 41.29 -39.97
C LYS A 452 24.95 40.99 -39.65
N ASN A 453 24.17 42.02 -39.30
CA ASN A 453 22.75 41.94 -38.89
C ASN A 453 22.50 41.56 -37.41
N LEU A 454 23.43 41.80 -36.49
CA LEU A 454 23.18 41.63 -35.05
C LEU A 454 21.95 42.42 -34.57
N ASP A 455 21.73 43.62 -35.12
CA ASP A 455 20.56 44.47 -34.81
C ASP A 455 19.22 43.85 -35.24
N SER A 456 19.22 42.87 -36.16
CA SER A 456 18.02 42.11 -36.57
C SER A 456 17.85 40.81 -35.82
N VAL A 457 18.84 40.42 -35.01
CA VAL A 457 18.81 39.25 -34.13
C VAL A 457 18.72 39.75 -32.69
N ASN A 458 17.59 40.39 -32.36
CA ASN A 458 17.16 40.77 -31.02
C ASN A 458 18.25 41.49 -30.18
N SER A 459 18.42 42.79 -30.43
CA SER A 459 19.40 43.69 -29.80
C SER A 459 19.27 43.87 -28.28
N GLU A 460 18.29 43.24 -27.63
CA GLU A 460 17.99 43.34 -26.20
C GLU A 460 18.33 42.06 -25.41
N ARG A 461 19.01 41.08 -26.02
CA ARG A 461 19.36 39.84 -25.31
C ARG A 461 20.58 40.03 -24.40
N SER A 462 20.31 40.25 -23.12
CA SER A 462 21.27 40.13 -22.03
C SER A 462 21.71 38.67 -21.87
N ILE A 463 23.02 38.42 -21.92
CA ILE A 463 23.61 37.13 -21.58
C ILE A 463 23.91 37.15 -20.08
N TYR A 464 23.53 36.11 -19.36
CA TYR A 464 23.85 35.96 -17.95
C TYR A 464 24.80 34.79 -17.74
N ASN A 465 25.70 34.92 -16.78
CA ASN A 465 26.58 33.85 -16.33
C ASN A 465 26.32 33.55 -14.85
N ILE A 466 26.53 32.29 -14.47
CA ILE A 466 26.67 31.89 -13.07
C ILE A 466 28.13 32.08 -12.69
N ALA A 467 28.38 32.64 -11.51
CA ALA A 467 29.75 32.72 -10.97
C ALA A 467 30.37 31.33 -10.88
N SER A 468 31.65 31.21 -11.28
CA SER A 468 32.40 29.95 -11.17
C SER A 468 32.31 29.40 -9.76
N PHE A 469 32.16 28.08 -9.60
CA PHE A 469 32.02 27.48 -8.27
C PHE A 469 33.29 27.62 -7.40
N ASP A 470 34.44 27.93 -8.01
CA ASP A 470 35.69 28.27 -7.32
C ASP A 470 35.83 29.77 -7.01
N ASP A 471 34.85 30.59 -7.39
CA ASP A 471 34.85 32.03 -7.12
C ASP A 471 34.64 32.31 -5.62
N LYS A 472 35.34 33.32 -5.10
CA LYS A 472 35.26 33.75 -3.70
C LYS A 472 33.89 34.28 -3.32
N ILE A 473 33.04 34.64 -4.29
CA ILE A 473 31.66 35.07 -4.03
C ILE A 473 30.88 34.05 -3.19
N TRP A 474 31.12 32.76 -3.41
CA TRP A 474 30.44 31.68 -2.70
C TRP A 474 30.88 31.54 -1.24
N ASP A 475 32.00 32.16 -0.86
CA ASP A 475 32.56 32.18 0.50
C ASP A 475 32.17 33.44 1.29
N LYS A 476 31.40 34.35 0.70
CA LYS A 476 30.96 35.61 1.33
C LYS A 476 29.58 35.43 1.99
N ILE A 477 29.49 35.66 3.29
CA ILE A 477 28.23 35.57 4.05
C ILE A 477 27.22 36.61 3.55
N GLU A 478 27.69 37.80 3.20
CA GLU A 478 26.87 38.93 2.76
C GLU A 478 26.07 38.60 1.49
N ILE A 479 26.62 37.74 0.61
CA ILE A 479 25.98 37.29 -0.63
C ILE A 479 24.73 36.45 -0.33
N TYR A 480 24.76 35.61 0.70
CA TYR A 480 23.58 34.84 1.13
C TYR A 480 22.60 35.72 1.91
N GLN A 481 23.10 36.64 2.75
CA GLN A 481 22.27 37.57 3.50
C GLN A 481 21.49 38.52 2.59
N ALA A 482 22.10 38.97 1.48
CA ALA A 482 21.47 39.84 0.49
C ALA A 482 20.19 39.24 -0.12
N ILE A 483 20.04 37.91 -0.11
CA ILE A 483 18.82 37.24 -0.60
C ILE A 483 17.60 37.64 0.24
N TYR A 484 17.74 37.92 1.54
CA TYR A 484 16.63 38.27 2.43
C TYR A 484 16.77 39.62 3.14
N ASN A 485 17.89 40.32 2.97
CA ASN A 485 18.16 41.63 3.56
C ASN A 485 18.47 42.69 2.48
N ASP A 486 17.50 43.56 2.23
CA ASP A 486 17.60 44.60 1.21
C ASP A 486 18.67 45.67 1.50
N GLU A 487 19.00 45.93 2.77
CA GLU A 487 20.08 46.87 3.09
C GLU A 487 21.45 46.33 2.65
N ILE A 488 21.66 45.01 2.78
CA ILE A 488 22.88 44.34 2.34
C ILE A 488 22.90 44.25 0.82
N ALA A 489 21.77 43.87 0.20
CA ALA A 489 21.65 43.82 -1.26
C ALA A 489 21.94 45.19 -1.91
N ASN A 490 21.39 46.28 -1.35
CA ASN A 490 21.64 47.64 -1.85
C ASN A 490 23.10 48.07 -1.67
N LYS A 491 23.78 47.65 -0.60
CA LYS A 491 25.21 47.93 -0.43
C LYS A 491 26.05 47.25 -1.50
N LEU A 492 25.79 45.97 -1.78
CA LEU A 492 26.50 45.22 -2.83
C LEU A 492 26.30 45.87 -4.22
N LYS A 493 25.07 46.30 -4.53
CA LYS A 493 24.77 47.00 -5.79
C LYS A 493 25.55 48.31 -5.93
N ASN A 494 25.67 49.10 -4.86
CA ASN A 494 26.39 50.37 -4.88
C ASN A 494 27.92 50.22 -4.89
N GLU A 495 28.48 49.07 -4.53
CA GLU A 495 29.93 48.79 -4.60
C GLU A 495 30.37 48.32 -6.00
N ASN A 496 29.43 47.89 -6.85
CA ASN A 496 29.66 47.37 -8.20
C ASN A 496 29.32 48.39 -9.33
N GLU A 497 28.73 49.54 -9.00
CA GLU A 497 28.57 50.72 -9.89
C GLU A 497 29.77 51.67 -9.78
#